data_AF-A0A919WIV5-F1
#
_entry.id   AF-A0A919WIV5-F1
#
_cell.length_a   1.000
_cell.length_b   1.000
_cell.length_c   1.000
_cell.angle_alpha   90.00
_cell.angle_beta   90.00
_cell.angle_gamma   90.00
#
_symmetry.space_group_name_H-M   'P 1'
#
loop_
_entity.id
_entity.type
_entity.pdbx_description
1 polymer ?
#
loop_
_entity_poly.entity_id
_entity_poly.type
_entity_poly.pdbx_seq_one_letter_code
_entity_poly.pdbx_strand_id
1 'polypeptide(L)'
;MKEQRIILGLGIIFIFGAPLYSLGYISLGDFSIFDFSLGALLMSISSLLDNPLKKDSEQHILRKIAKNVLFYISLALIVLSPMLNTNVTFLKKLVNSIDSNVFLLYSIGFAFLTLFVSDLYKKQVETKIENEKNKAVTDALNKYDDMLRKKFKKKED
;
A
#
# COMPACT_ATOMS: atom_id res chain seq x y z
N MET A 1 -3.80 -8.20 -7.42
CA MET A 1 -4.49 -7.75 -8.67
C MET A 1 -5.88 -7.15 -8.44
N LYS A 2 -6.81 -7.77 -7.69
CA LYS A 2 -8.15 -7.18 -7.49
C LYS A 2 -8.12 -5.84 -6.72
N GLU A 3 -7.38 -5.77 -5.63
CA GLU A 3 -7.25 -4.53 -4.80
C GLU A 3 -6.65 -3.36 -5.59
N GLN A 4 -5.58 -3.60 -6.36
CA GLN A 4 -4.94 -2.58 -7.20
C GLN A 4 -5.90 -1.96 -8.23
N ARG A 5 -6.81 -2.76 -8.81
CA ARG A 5 -7.83 -2.24 -9.75
C ARG A 5 -8.86 -1.35 -9.06
N ILE A 6 -9.24 -1.69 -7.82
CA ILE A 6 -10.17 -0.90 -7.01
C ILE A 6 -9.54 0.44 -6.64
N ILE A 7 -8.27 0.43 -6.19
CA ILE A 7 -7.50 1.63 -5.86
C ILE A 7 -7.37 2.55 -7.08
N LEU A 8 -7.07 1.97 -8.25
CA LEU A 8 -6.91 2.72 -9.49
C LEU A 8 -8.25 3.32 -9.97
N GLY A 9 -9.35 2.57 -9.83
CA GLY A 9 -10.70 3.07 -10.09
C GLY A 9 -11.10 4.23 -9.18
N LEU A 10 -10.83 4.13 -7.88
CA LEU A 10 -11.04 5.23 -6.94
C LEU A 10 -10.17 6.45 -7.27
N GLY A 11 -8.90 6.23 -7.61
CA GLY A 11 -8.00 7.31 -8.01
C GLY A 11 -8.54 8.08 -9.21
N ILE A 12 -9.05 7.39 -10.23
CA ILE A 12 -9.71 8.00 -11.38
C ILE A 12 -10.93 8.83 -10.93
N ILE A 13 -11.80 8.27 -10.09
CA ILE A 13 -13.00 8.97 -9.59
C ILE A 13 -12.63 10.27 -8.88
N PHE A 14 -11.60 10.28 -8.02
CA PHE A 14 -11.16 11.49 -7.33
C PHE A 14 -10.49 12.51 -8.26
N ILE A 15 -9.71 12.07 -9.25
CA ILE A 15 -9.09 12.96 -10.24
C ILE A 15 -10.16 13.71 -11.04
N PHE A 16 -11.25 13.05 -11.42
CA PHE A 16 -12.36 13.69 -12.13
C PHE A 16 -13.36 14.39 -11.20
N GLY A 17 -13.45 13.96 -9.93
CA GLY A 17 -14.31 14.56 -8.91
C GLY A 17 -13.78 15.91 -8.40
N ALA A 18 -12.46 16.11 -8.35
CA ALA A 18 -11.87 17.36 -7.86
C ALA A 18 -12.23 18.60 -8.72
N PRO A 19 -12.20 18.55 -10.07
CA PRO A 19 -12.74 19.62 -10.91
C PRO A 19 -14.23 19.89 -10.67
N LEU A 20 -15.03 18.84 -10.47
CA LEU A 20 -16.47 18.99 -10.22
C LEU A 20 -16.75 19.68 -8.87
N TYR A 21 -15.95 19.39 -7.84
CA TYR A 21 -15.97 20.13 -6.57
C TYR A 21 -15.55 21.59 -6.76
N SER A 22 -14.46 21.85 -7.48
CA SER A 22 -13.98 23.22 -7.74
C SER A 22 -14.97 24.07 -8.53
N LEU A 23 -15.77 23.45 -9.39
CA LEU A 23 -16.83 24.10 -10.16
C LEU A 23 -18.15 24.23 -9.38
N GLY A 24 -18.20 23.76 -8.13
CA GLY A 24 -19.36 23.85 -7.26
C GLY A 24 -20.48 22.85 -7.55
N TYR A 25 -20.26 21.86 -8.43
CA TYR A 25 -21.24 20.81 -8.71
C TYR A 25 -21.39 19.80 -7.57
N ILE A 26 -20.40 19.73 -6.68
CA ILE A 26 -20.36 18.83 -5.53
C ILE A 26 -19.93 19.65 -4.31
N SER A 27 -20.66 19.57 -3.20
CA SER A 27 -20.24 20.14 -1.92
C SER A 27 -19.74 19.03 -0.99
N LEU A 28 -18.57 19.24 -0.39
CA LEU A 28 -18.03 18.37 0.66
C LEU A 28 -18.15 19.11 1.99
N GLY A 29 -18.86 18.51 2.94
CA GLY A 29 -18.91 19.01 4.31
C GLY A 29 -17.67 18.58 5.10
N ASP A 30 -17.48 19.18 6.28
CA ASP A 30 -16.37 18.86 7.20
C ASP A 30 -16.28 17.37 7.55
N PHE A 31 -17.44 16.73 7.73
CA PHE A 31 -17.53 15.28 7.94
C PHE A 31 -16.97 14.48 6.76
N SER A 32 -17.24 14.92 5.54
CA SER A 32 -16.74 14.22 4.37
C SER A 32 -15.23 14.37 4.24
N ILE A 33 -14.71 15.57 4.49
CA ILE A 33 -13.26 15.84 4.51
C ILE A 33 -12.58 14.99 5.58
N PHE A 34 -13.16 14.91 6.77
CA PHE A 34 -12.65 14.07 7.85
C PHE A 34 -12.62 12.58 7.48
N ASP A 35 -13.73 12.03 6.96
CA ASP A 35 -13.81 10.61 6.60
C ASP A 35 -12.88 10.26 5.44
N PHE A 36 -12.73 11.13 4.45
CA PHE A 36 -11.74 10.95 3.38
C PHE A 36 -10.31 10.95 3.93
N SER A 37 -10.01 11.88 4.83
CA SER A 37 -8.70 11.98 5.47
C SER A 37 -8.40 10.74 6.32
N LEU A 38 -9.38 10.27 7.09
CA LEU A 38 -9.25 9.07 7.91
C LEU A 38 -9.10 7.83 7.02
N GLY A 39 -9.90 7.73 5.96
CA GLY A 39 -9.79 6.67 4.96
C GLY A 39 -8.40 6.63 4.33
N ALA A 40 -7.88 7.76 3.87
CA ALA A 40 -6.53 7.85 3.30
C ALA A 40 -5.43 7.42 4.29
N LEU A 41 -5.58 7.79 5.56
CA LEU A 41 -4.64 7.41 6.62
C LEU A 41 -4.68 5.91 6.91
N LEU A 42 -5.87 5.32 7.08
CA LEU A 42 -6.03 3.88 7.31
C LEU A 42 -5.52 3.06 6.12
N MET A 43 -5.74 3.54 4.89
CA MET A 43 -5.23 2.93 3.67
C MET A 43 -3.70 2.99 3.61
N SER A 44 -3.10 4.12 4.02
CA SER A 44 -1.64 4.30 4.11
C SER A 44 -1.03 3.37 5.16
N ILE A 45 -1.67 3.19 6.32
CA ILE A 45 -1.24 2.23 7.35
C ILE A 45 -1.36 0.79 6.82
N SER A 46 -2.47 0.46 6.16
CA SER A 46 -2.68 -0.86 5.56
C SER A 46 -1.57 -1.20 4.56
N SER A 47 -1.14 -0.23 3.75
CA SER A 47 -0.01 -0.40 2.82
C SER A 47 1.33 -0.65 3.53
N LEU A 48 1.59 -0.02 4.68
CA LEU A 48 2.79 -0.30 5.48
C LEU A 48 2.78 -1.72 6.08
N LEU A 49 1.59 -2.25 6.34
CA LEU A 49 1.43 -3.62 6.80
C LEU A 49 1.71 -4.64 5.68
N ASP A 50 1.78 -4.23 4.42
CA ASP A 50 2.32 -5.06 3.35
C ASP A 50 3.85 -5.09 3.43
N ASN A 51 4.42 -6.17 3.98
CA ASN A 51 5.87 -6.38 3.92
C ASN A 51 6.22 -7.38 2.82
N PRO A 52 6.76 -6.93 1.67
CA PRO A 52 7.13 -7.82 0.58
C PRO A 52 8.33 -8.73 0.91
N LEU A 53 9.07 -8.45 1.99
CA LEU A 53 10.29 -9.19 2.36
C LEU A 53 10.04 -10.46 3.19
N LYS A 54 8.87 -10.60 3.82
CA LYS A 54 8.53 -11.82 4.56
C LYS A 54 7.68 -12.70 3.67
N LYS A 55 8.11 -13.96 3.45
CA LYS A 55 7.26 -15.01 2.87
C LYS A 55 5.92 -14.99 3.61
N ASP A 56 4.82 -15.13 2.87
CA ASP A 56 3.45 -15.16 3.42
C ASP A 56 3.31 -16.12 4.63
N SER A 57 4.14 -17.16 4.73
CA SER A 57 4.19 -18.11 5.84
C SER A 57 4.73 -17.53 7.17
N GLU A 58 5.53 -16.46 7.14
CA GLU A 58 6.09 -15.79 8.32
C GLU A 58 5.33 -14.52 8.70
N GLN A 59 4.33 -14.13 7.90
CA GLN A 59 3.45 -13.04 8.29
C GLN A 59 2.48 -13.53 9.35
N HIS A 60 2.53 -12.92 10.55
CA HIS A 60 1.58 -13.20 11.61
C HIS A 60 0.14 -13.00 11.09
N ILE A 61 -0.72 -13.99 11.34
CA ILE A 61 -2.14 -13.98 10.95
C ILE A 61 -2.83 -12.67 11.36
N LEU A 62 -2.50 -12.15 12.55
CA LEU A 62 -3.00 -10.87 13.07
C LEU A 62 -2.67 -9.69 12.15
N ARG A 63 -1.47 -9.65 11.55
CA ARG A 63 -1.06 -8.60 10.62
C ARG A 63 -1.87 -8.63 9.32
N LYS A 64 -2.13 -9.84 8.81
CA LYS A 64 -2.93 -10.05 7.59
C LYS A 64 -4.39 -9.65 7.82
N ILE A 65 -4.95 -9.99 8.98
CA ILE A 65 -6.29 -9.57 9.38
C ILE A 65 -6.34 -8.05 9.53
N ALA A 66 -5.41 -7.46 10.27
CA ALA A 66 -5.35 -6.00 10.49
C ALA A 66 -5.25 -5.23 9.16
N LYS A 67 -4.39 -5.67 8.24
CA LYS A 67 -4.28 -5.10 6.89
C LYS A 67 -5.63 -5.05 6.19
N ASN A 68 -6.29 -6.20 6.09
CA ASN A 68 -7.55 -6.33 5.36
C ASN A 68 -8.66 -5.51 6.03
N VAL A 69 -8.76 -5.56 7.35
CA VAL A 69 -9.74 -4.80 8.12
C VAL A 69 -9.54 -3.29 7.91
N LEU A 70 -8.31 -2.80 8.05
CA LEU A 70 -7.99 -1.39 7.80
C LEU A 70 -8.31 -0.98 6.37
N PHE A 71 -8.01 -1.84 5.39
CA PHE A 71 -8.29 -1.57 3.98
C PHE A 71 -9.80 -1.48 3.70
N TYR A 72 -10.59 -2.46 4.17
CA TYR A 72 -12.04 -2.42 3.97
C TYR A 72 -12.72 -1.28 4.73
N ILE A 73 -12.25 -0.95 5.93
CA ILE A 73 -12.74 0.22 6.68
C ILE A 73 -12.40 1.51 5.91
N SER A 74 -11.19 1.63 5.37
CA SER A 74 -10.82 2.80 4.57
C SER A 74 -11.71 2.97 3.34
N LEU A 75 -12.00 1.87 2.64
CA LEU A 75 -12.91 1.84 1.50
C LEU A 75 -14.33 2.24 1.89
N ALA A 76 -14.84 1.68 2.99
CA ALA A 76 -16.17 2.00 3.49
C ALA A 76 -16.30 3.48 3.83
N LEU A 77 -15.30 4.05 4.53
CA LEU A 77 -15.27 5.47 4.85
C LEU A 77 -15.27 6.31 3.57
N ILE A 78 -14.38 6.04 2.62
CA ILE A 78 -14.28 6.82 1.38
C ILE A 78 -15.58 6.74 0.55
N VAL A 79 -16.18 5.56 0.41
CA VAL A 79 -17.36 5.38 -0.45
C VAL A 79 -18.64 5.87 0.23
N LEU A 80 -18.80 5.65 1.53
CA LEU A 80 -20.01 5.99 2.27
C LEU A 80 -19.98 7.39 2.88
N SER A 81 -18.81 8.03 2.93
CA SER A 81 -18.64 9.40 3.45
C SER A 81 -19.64 10.42 2.88
N PRO A 82 -19.93 10.44 1.57
CA PRO A 82 -20.94 11.36 1.01
C PRO A 82 -22.38 11.02 1.41
N MET A 83 -22.64 9.78 1.86
CA MET A 83 -23.97 9.26 2.20
C MET A 83 -24.22 9.23 3.72
N LEU A 84 -23.20 9.46 4.54
CA LEU A 84 -23.29 9.44 6.00
C LEU A 84 -24.00 10.69 6.51
N ASN A 85 -25.27 10.53 6.91
CA ASN A 85 -26.01 11.57 7.59
C ASN A 85 -25.38 11.89 8.96
N THR A 86 -25.23 13.18 9.25
CA THR A 86 -24.53 13.80 10.39
C THR A 86 -25.07 13.49 11.79
N ASN A 87 -25.97 12.52 11.94
CA ASN A 87 -26.68 12.23 13.20
C ASN A 87 -25.92 11.31 14.16
N VAL A 88 -24.67 10.95 13.86
CA VAL A 88 -23.86 10.13 14.77
C VAL A 88 -23.12 11.02 15.77
N THR A 89 -23.67 11.14 16.98
CA THR A 89 -23.17 12.03 18.06
C THR A 89 -21.69 11.81 18.40
N PHE A 90 -21.19 10.58 18.27
CA PHE A 90 -19.78 10.26 18.54
C PHE A 90 -18.85 10.83 17.46
N LEU A 91 -19.15 10.61 16.17
CA LEU A 91 -18.38 11.20 15.07
C LEU A 91 -18.38 12.72 15.13
N LYS A 92 -19.53 13.33 15.46
CA LYS A 92 -19.64 14.78 15.59
C LYS A 92 -18.71 15.35 16.66
N LYS A 93 -18.52 14.66 17.79
CA LYS A 93 -17.54 15.07 18.81
C LYS A 93 -16.09 14.94 18.32
N LEU A 94 -15.78 13.87 17.59
CA LEU A 94 -14.43 13.62 17.09
C LEU A 94 -14.05 14.61 15.98
N VAL A 95 -14.94 14.82 15.00
CA VAL A 95 -14.76 15.77 13.89
C VAL A 95 -14.65 17.20 14.43
N ASN A 96 -15.45 17.57 15.43
CA ASN A 96 -15.36 18.92 16.02
C ASN A 96 -14.14 19.12 16.94
N SER A 97 -13.43 18.05 17.31
CA SER A 97 -12.26 18.16 18.20
C SER A 97 -10.95 18.51 17.48
N ILE A 98 -10.89 18.29 16.16
CA ILE A 98 -9.71 18.54 15.33
C ILE A 98 -10.17 19.24 14.06
N ASP A 99 -9.52 20.36 13.71
CA ASP A 99 -9.82 21.06 12.46
C ASP A 99 -9.64 20.13 11.25
N SER A 100 -10.65 20.07 10.37
CA SER A 100 -10.69 19.18 9.22
C SER A 100 -9.48 19.36 8.29
N ASN A 101 -8.99 20.59 8.12
CA ASN A 101 -7.84 20.87 7.28
C ASN A 101 -6.54 20.42 7.95
N VAL A 102 -6.42 20.60 9.27
CA VAL A 102 -5.27 20.09 10.03
C VAL A 102 -5.21 18.56 9.93
N PHE A 103 -6.35 17.88 10.12
CA PHE A 103 -6.41 16.43 10.00
C PHE A 103 -6.09 15.95 8.58
N LEU A 104 -6.61 16.63 7.56
CA LEU A 104 -6.27 16.37 6.16
C LEU A 104 -4.76 16.49 5.90
N LEU A 105 -4.12 17.55 6.39
CA LEU A 105 -2.67 17.75 6.25
C LEU A 105 -1.88 16.62 6.93
N TYR A 106 -2.32 16.17 8.11
CA TYR A 106 -1.74 14.99 8.77
C TYR A 106 -1.88 13.72 7.91
N SER A 107 -3.05 13.47 7.35
CA SER A 107 -3.30 12.31 6.49
C SER A 107 -2.44 12.35 5.22
N ILE A 108 -2.30 13.51 4.59
CA ILE A 108 -1.42 13.70 3.44
C ILE A 108 0.05 13.46 3.82
N GLY A 109 0.50 14.02 4.94
CA GLY A 109 1.86 13.80 5.45
C GLY A 109 2.17 12.33 5.71
N PHE A 110 1.23 11.61 6.33
CA PHE A 110 1.35 10.16 6.53
C PHE A 110 1.36 9.38 5.22
N ALA A 111 0.54 9.76 4.23
CA ALA A 111 0.54 9.11 2.93
C ALA A 111 1.90 9.24 2.22
N PHE A 112 2.50 10.44 2.23
CA PHE A 112 3.85 10.64 1.69
C PHE A 112 4.91 9.85 2.46
N LEU A 113 4.83 9.80 3.79
CA LEU A 113 5.74 9.00 4.61
C LEU A 113 5.62 7.50 4.28
N THR A 114 4.40 7.00 4.09
CA THR A 114 4.16 5.63 3.65
C THR A 114 4.78 5.37 2.29
N LEU A 115 4.59 6.25 1.30
CA LEU A 115 5.19 6.10 -0.03
C LEU A 115 6.73 6.02 0.06
N PHE A 116 7.35 6.91 0.84
CA PHE A 116 8.79 6.90 1.05
C PHE A 116 9.28 5.59 1.67
N VAL A 117 8.61 5.11 2.72
CA VAL A 117 8.95 3.85 3.39
C VAL A 117 8.77 2.66 2.44
N SER A 118 7.69 2.64 1.65
CA SER A 118 7.46 1.61 0.63
C SER A 118 8.56 1.56 -0.43
N ASP A 119 9.06 2.72 -0.88
CA ASP A 119 10.18 2.78 -1.83
C ASP A 119 11.49 2.23 -1.25
N LEU A 120 11.77 2.52 0.02
CA LEU A 120 12.93 1.95 0.71
C LEU A 120 12.84 0.42 0.79
N TYR A 121 11.68 -0.11 1.16
CA TYR A 121 11.45 -1.56 1.19
C TYR A 121 11.60 -2.20 -0.19
N LYS A 122 11.04 -1.57 -1.23
CA LYS A 122 11.14 -2.07 -2.61
C LYS A 122 12.59 -2.17 -3.08
N LYS A 123 13.41 -1.15 -2.82
CA LYS A 123 14.86 -1.18 -3.14
C LYS A 123 15.56 -2.33 -2.44
N GLN A 124 15.27 -2.58 -1.17
CA GLN A 124 15.87 -3.71 -0.43
C GLN A 124 15.46 -5.07 -1.02
N VAL A 125 14.22 -5.23 -1.46
CA VAL A 125 13.73 -6.45 -2.13
C VAL A 125 14.47 -6.65 -3.45
N GLU A 126 14.56 -5.62 -4.29
CA GLU A 126 15.23 -5.68 -5.59
C GLU A 126 16.69 -6.11 -5.43
N THR A 127 17.43 -5.51 -4.49
CA THR A 127 18.82 -5.89 -4.21
C THR A 127 18.95 -7.34 -3.72
N LYS A 128 18.03 -7.83 -2.88
CA LYS A 128 18.04 -9.24 -2.45
C LYS A 128 17.80 -10.20 -3.61
N ILE A 129 16.82 -9.90 -4.47
CA ILE A 129 16.49 -10.71 -5.64
C ILE A 129 17.69 -10.74 -6.61
N GLU A 130 18.33 -9.60 -6.85
CA GLU A 130 19.51 -9.51 -7.71
C GLU A 130 20.67 -10.34 -7.17
N ASN A 131 20.93 -10.26 -5.86
CA ASN A 131 21.95 -11.08 -5.20
C ASN A 131 21.65 -12.59 -5.28
N GLU A 132 20.39 -13.00 -5.12
CA GLU A 132 19.97 -14.40 -5.27
C GLU A 132 20.10 -14.89 -6.73
N LYS A 133 19.74 -14.06 -7.71
CA LYS A 133 19.95 -14.37 -9.14
C LYS A 133 21.43 -14.53 -9.46
N ASN A 134 22.28 -13.61 -8.99
CA ASN A 134 23.72 -13.66 -9.23
C ASN A 134 24.34 -14.90 -8.58
N LYS A 135 23.90 -15.29 -7.38
CA LYS A 135 24.31 -16.57 -6.75
C LYS A 135 23.88 -17.77 -7.58
N ALA A 136 22.62 -17.85 -8.02
CA ALA A 136 22.12 -18.96 -8.82
C ALA A 136 22.86 -19.10 -10.16
N VAL A 137 23.19 -17.98 -10.82
CA VAL A 137 23.99 -17.96 -12.05
C VAL A 137 25.42 -18.45 -11.79
N THR A 138 26.03 -17.99 -10.70
CA THR A 138 27.39 -18.41 -10.31
C THR A 138 27.44 -19.91 -9.99
N ASP A 139 26.45 -20.43 -9.26
CA ASP A 139 26.34 -21.86 -8.93
C ASP A 139 26.13 -22.72 -10.18
N ALA A 140 25.34 -22.24 -11.15
CA ALA A 140 25.14 -22.92 -12.43
C ALA A 140 26.43 -22.97 -13.28
N LEU A 141 27.18 -21.86 -13.34
CA LEU A 141 28.48 -21.78 -14.02
C LEU A 141 29.50 -22.73 -13.39
N ASN A 142 29.64 -22.70 -12.06
CA ASN A 142 30.55 -23.60 -11.34
C ASN A 142 30.21 -25.08 -11.59
N LYS A 143 28.92 -25.42 -11.60
CA LYS A 143 28.47 -26.79 -11.89
C LYS A 143 28.75 -27.20 -13.34
N TYR A 144 28.67 -26.27 -14.28
CA TYR A 144 29.00 -26.49 -15.69
C TYR A 144 30.51 -26.69 -15.89
N ASP A 145 31.34 -25.88 -15.25
CA ASP A 145 32.80 -25.99 -15.27
C ASP A 145 33.28 -27.32 -14.67
N ASP A 146 32.68 -27.75 -13.56
CA ASP A 146 32.96 -29.07 -12.97
C ASP A 146 32.57 -30.23 -13.90
N MET A 147 31.46 -30.11 -14.63
CA MET A 147 31.06 -31.09 -15.64
C MET A 147 32.04 -31.14 -16.81
N LEU A 148 32.51 -29.99 -17.29
CA LEU A 148 33.53 -29.92 -18.35
C LEU A 148 34.84 -30.54 -17.89
N ARG A 149 35.35 -30.17 -16.71
CA ARG A 149 36.59 -30.76 -16.15
C ARG A 149 36.52 -32.27 -16.03
N LYS A 150 35.40 -32.83 -15.57
CA LYS A 150 35.19 -34.29 -15.52
C LYS A 150 35.15 -34.92 -16.90
N LYS A 151 34.62 -34.23 -17.92
CA LYS A 151 34.53 -34.73 -19.29
C LYS A 151 35.88 -34.74 -20.01
N PHE A 152 36.76 -33.76 -19.72
CA PHE A 152 38.11 -33.71 -20.28
C PHE A 152 39.07 -34.69 -19.58
N LYS A 153 38.97 -34.90 -18.26
CA LYS A 153 39.74 -35.95 -17.57
C LYS A 153 39.43 -37.37 -18.07
N LYS A 154 38.20 -37.62 -18.52
CA LYS A 154 37.76 -38.94 -19.02
C LYS A 154 38.15 -39.23 -20.47
N LYS A 155 38.83 -38.29 -21.13
CA LYS A 155 39.30 -38.41 -22.52
C LYS A 155 40.80 -38.64 -22.64
N GLU A 156 41.54 -38.57 -21.53
CA GLU A 156 43.00 -38.78 -21.46
C GLU A 156 43.41 -40.17 -20.92
N ASP A 157 42.43 -41.00 -20.53
CA ASP A 157 42.59 -42.45 -20.26
C ASP A 157 42.03 -43.27 -21.43
#